data_AF-A0A0G3GU25-F1
#
_entry.id   AF-A0A0G3GU25-F1
#
_cell.length_a   1.000
_cell.length_b   1.000
_cell.length_c   1.000
_cell.angle_alpha   90.00
_cell.angle_beta   90.00
_cell.angle_gamma   90.00
#
_symmetry.space_group_name_H-M   'P 1'
#
loop_
_entity.id
_entity.type
_entity.pdbx_description
1 polymer ?
#
loop_
_entity_poly.entity_id
_entity_poly.type
_entity_poly.pdbx_seq_one_letter_code
_entity_poly.pdbx_strand_id
1 'polypeptide(L)'
;MCQHCHMRTSCALDALKAGTSLDGCFESPASDVIMAGVHCKGDTATARALAEIAGEPVPTYRGTAPRPKADNQCVNCHEPMVPWTRGKVPMGYVMHYARNFCTNCRIAYLKAMKGQEKRSTNRTLVNGRPKNCRKCQRPMVPIGHRPGQGEVKHLRGGVCETCANAPRSKRLKLLPTPPVSEPPVSEPLAPPAPAIFPTSEPPTRQADTKEPTVKQRLDSLEQALRQHLEVLDTIEALEQQLRDRLEQIEQRLGTHIQPAGGAKRKPTSERTDEDQLERRRAAERERRRRRIEAETPEQRERRLAKERERYQQRKAAETPEHREERLAKRRARKRAKNEGD
;
A
#
# COMPACT_ATOMS: atom_id res chain seq x y z
N MET A 1 -30.18 0.43 -4.11
CA MET A 1 -29.37 0.03 -2.93
C MET A 1 -28.86 1.21 -2.12
N CYS A 2 -28.34 2.30 -2.70
CA CYS A 2 -27.75 3.39 -1.91
C CYS A 2 -28.72 4.27 -1.10
N GLN A 3 -30.03 4.28 -1.41
CA GLN A 3 -31.00 5.17 -0.74
C GLN A 3 -31.18 4.90 0.76
N HIS A 4 -30.96 3.67 1.21
CA HIS A 4 -31.10 3.26 2.63
C HIS A 4 -29.75 3.09 3.34
N CYS A 5 -28.64 3.52 2.72
CA CYS A 5 -27.33 3.43 3.35
C CYS A 5 -27.20 4.51 4.44
N HIS A 6 -26.93 4.11 5.68
CA HIS A 6 -26.75 5.03 6.80
C HIS A 6 -25.52 5.95 6.64
N MET A 7 -24.55 5.58 5.80
CA MET A 7 -23.38 6.40 5.47
C MET A 7 -23.57 7.23 4.20
N ARG A 8 -24.80 7.37 3.68
CA ARG A 8 -25.02 8.05 2.39
C ARG A 8 -24.53 9.50 2.41
N THR A 9 -24.80 10.23 3.50
CA THR A 9 -24.38 11.63 3.68
C THR A 9 -22.85 11.76 3.78
N SER A 10 -22.19 10.93 4.58
CA SER A 10 -20.71 10.95 4.69
C SER A 10 -20.03 10.53 3.39
N CYS A 11 -20.58 9.53 2.71
CA CYS A 11 -20.11 9.10 1.39
C CYS A 11 -20.20 10.23 0.34
N ALA A 12 -21.27 11.04 0.40
CA ALA A 12 -21.43 12.19 -0.49
C ALA A 12 -20.41 13.30 -0.18
N LEU A 13 -20.15 13.58 1.09
CA LEU A 13 -19.12 14.54 1.53
C LEU A 13 -17.72 14.13 1.06
N ASP A 14 -17.35 12.86 1.23
CA ASP A 14 -16.08 12.33 0.76
C ASP A 14 -15.98 12.42 -0.77
N ALA A 15 -17.08 12.10 -1.47
CA ALA A 15 -17.14 12.17 -2.92
C ALA A 15 -16.98 13.59 -3.49
N LEU A 16 -17.38 14.64 -2.76
CA LEU A 16 -17.14 16.03 -3.18
C LEU A 16 -15.65 16.40 -3.24
N LYS A 17 -14.78 15.66 -2.52
CA LYS A 17 -13.33 15.90 -2.39
C LYS A 17 -12.46 14.76 -2.95
N ALA A 18 -13.05 13.65 -3.37
CA ALA A 18 -12.31 12.46 -3.79
C ALA A 18 -11.49 12.68 -5.07
N GLY A 19 -11.86 13.65 -5.91
CA GLY A 19 -11.09 14.05 -7.09
C GLY A 19 -9.99 15.08 -6.79
N THR A 20 -9.76 15.42 -5.52
CA THR A 20 -8.70 16.36 -5.13
C THR A 20 -7.33 15.75 -5.37
N SER A 21 -6.47 16.46 -6.11
CA SER A 21 -5.09 16.06 -6.35
C SER A 21 -4.29 15.98 -5.04
N LEU A 22 -3.29 15.10 -4.98
CA LEU A 22 -2.43 14.93 -3.80
C LEU A 22 -1.72 16.22 -3.36
N ASP A 23 -1.45 17.12 -4.30
CA ASP A 23 -0.79 18.39 -4.04
C ASP A 23 -1.77 19.47 -3.50
N GLY A 24 -3.08 19.18 -3.41
CA GLY A 24 -4.11 20.10 -2.95
C GLY A 24 -4.42 21.26 -3.91
N CYS A 25 -3.67 21.39 -5.01
CA CYS A 25 -3.83 22.48 -5.98
C CYS A 25 -5.08 22.36 -6.86
N PHE A 26 -5.67 21.17 -6.92
CA PHE A 26 -6.84 20.88 -7.73
C PHE A 26 -7.86 20.13 -6.88
N GLU A 27 -9.06 20.70 -6.74
CA GLU A 27 -10.21 20.06 -6.10
C GLU A 27 -11.22 19.70 -7.19
N SER A 28 -11.76 18.50 -7.12
CA SER A 28 -12.86 18.07 -7.99
C SER A 28 -13.70 17.00 -7.28
N PRO A 29 -15.00 16.86 -7.64
CA PRO A 29 -15.78 15.74 -7.15
C PRO A 29 -15.23 14.44 -7.76
N ALA A 30 -15.67 13.30 -7.22
CA ALA A 30 -15.33 11.99 -7.74
C ALA A 30 -15.63 11.86 -9.26
N SER A 31 -14.85 11.03 -9.96
CA SER A 31 -15.01 10.75 -11.40
C SER A 31 -14.91 9.25 -11.66
N ASP A 32 -15.70 8.74 -12.62
CA ASP A 32 -15.76 7.35 -13.08
C ASP A 32 -16.09 6.32 -11.98
N VAL A 33 -16.88 6.73 -10.99
CA VAL A 33 -17.32 5.89 -9.87
C VAL A 33 -18.78 6.16 -9.49
N ILE A 34 -19.41 5.24 -8.76
CA ILE A 34 -20.73 5.46 -8.16
C ILE A 34 -20.54 5.73 -6.66
N MET A 35 -20.88 6.93 -6.20
CA MET A 35 -20.78 7.35 -4.79
C MET A 35 -22.10 7.91 -4.29
N ALA A 36 -22.51 7.53 -3.08
CA ALA A 36 -23.79 7.92 -2.49
C ALA A 36 -25.04 7.65 -3.39
N GLY A 37 -24.93 6.74 -4.35
CA GLY A 37 -25.96 6.43 -5.35
C GLY A 37 -25.94 7.32 -6.60
N VAL A 38 -24.95 8.19 -6.76
CA VAL A 38 -24.77 9.07 -7.92
C VAL A 38 -23.65 8.52 -8.80
N HIS A 39 -23.85 8.46 -10.11
CA HIS A 39 -22.77 8.17 -11.07
C HIS A 39 -21.94 9.44 -11.29
N CYS A 40 -20.74 9.46 -10.73
CA CYS A 40 -19.89 10.64 -10.66
C CYS A 40 -19.04 10.79 -11.93
N LYS A 41 -19.17 11.92 -12.63
CA LYS A 41 -18.44 12.23 -13.87
C LYS A 41 -17.37 13.33 -13.72
N GLY A 42 -17.14 13.79 -12.49
CA GLY A 42 -16.20 14.89 -12.22
C GLY A 42 -16.72 16.28 -12.63
N ASP A 43 -18.00 16.43 -12.95
CA ASP A 43 -18.60 17.69 -13.45
C ASP A 43 -19.41 18.46 -12.38
N THR A 44 -19.85 19.67 -12.73
CA THR A 44 -20.66 20.52 -11.85
C THR A 44 -22.03 19.92 -11.54
N ALA A 45 -22.58 19.09 -12.44
CA ALA A 45 -23.82 18.36 -12.21
C ALA A 45 -23.63 17.28 -11.13
N THR A 46 -22.53 16.53 -11.19
CA THR A 46 -22.13 15.56 -10.15
C THR A 46 -21.97 16.25 -8.80
N ALA A 47 -21.28 17.39 -8.77
CA ALA A 47 -21.10 18.15 -7.53
C ALA A 47 -22.43 18.61 -6.91
N ARG A 48 -23.37 19.11 -7.71
CA ARG A 48 -24.71 19.52 -7.24
C ARG A 48 -25.46 18.36 -6.61
N ALA A 49 -25.51 17.22 -7.29
CA ALA A 49 -26.20 16.03 -6.79
C ALA A 49 -25.60 15.50 -5.47
N LEU A 50 -24.26 15.52 -5.34
CA LEU A 50 -23.60 15.11 -4.11
C LEU A 50 -23.80 16.12 -2.97
N ALA A 51 -23.74 17.42 -3.26
CA ALA A 51 -23.97 18.50 -2.30
C ALA A 51 -25.39 18.46 -1.73
N GLU A 52 -26.38 18.20 -2.57
CA GLU A 52 -27.79 18.00 -2.16
C GLU A 52 -27.94 16.82 -1.19
N ILE A 53 -27.29 15.68 -1.46
CA ILE A 53 -27.31 14.51 -0.57
C ILE A 53 -26.55 14.78 0.75
N ALA A 54 -25.49 15.58 0.68
CA ALA A 54 -24.67 15.95 1.83
C ALA A 54 -25.33 17.01 2.73
N GLY A 55 -26.28 17.80 2.20
CA GLY A 55 -26.83 18.96 2.89
C GLY A 55 -25.88 20.15 2.96
N GLU A 56 -24.91 20.23 2.03
CA GLU A 56 -23.88 21.27 1.98
C GLU A 56 -24.04 22.13 0.72
N PRO A 57 -23.55 23.38 0.71
CA PRO A 57 -23.49 24.16 -0.51
C PRO A 57 -22.51 23.55 -1.51
N VAL A 58 -22.80 23.73 -2.80
CA VAL A 58 -21.95 23.23 -3.90
C VAL A 58 -20.58 23.91 -3.85
N PRO A 59 -19.46 23.17 -3.69
CA PRO A 59 -18.14 23.78 -3.67
C PRO A 59 -17.82 24.49 -5.00
N THR A 60 -17.17 25.64 -4.90
CA THR A 60 -16.65 26.33 -6.08
C THR A 60 -15.34 25.68 -6.50
N TYR A 61 -15.42 24.75 -7.44
CA TYR A 61 -14.22 24.13 -8.01
C TYR A 61 -13.48 25.15 -8.88
N ARG A 62 -12.20 25.36 -8.60
CA ARG A 62 -11.34 26.13 -9.50
C ARG A 62 -11.21 25.31 -10.78
N GLY A 63 -11.63 25.91 -11.90
CA GLY A 63 -11.44 25.31 -13.22
C GLY A 63 -9.98 24.87 -13.37
N THR A 64 -9.78 23.70 -13.95
CA THR A 64 -8.46 23.14 -14.18
C THR A 64 -7.66 24.17 -14.97
N ALA A 65 -6.61 24.75 -14.37
CA ALA A 65 -5.53 25.25 -15.20
C ALA A 65 -5.08 24.03 -16.02
N PRO A 66 -5.04 24.12 -17.36
CA PRO A 66 -4.63 22.99 -18.19
C PRO A 66 -3.28 22.53 -17.65
N ARG A 67 -3.18 21.22 -17.33
CA ARG A 67 -1.93 20.64 -16.86
C ARG A 67 -0.84 21.13 -17.80
N PRO A 68 0.27 21.71 -17.30
CA PRO A 68 1.31 22.21 -18.18
C PRO A 68 1.69 21.07 -19.12
N LYS A 69 1.41 21.27 -20.41
CA LYS A 69 1.74 20.29 -21.42
C LYS A 69 3.26 20.25 -21.43
N ALA A 70 3.78 19.06 -21.26
CA ALA A 70 5.20 18.83 -21.35
C ALA A 70 5.67 19.27 -22.76
N ASP A 71 6.78 19.98 -22.83
CA ASP A 71 7.32 20.43 -24.12
C ASP A 71 7.50 19.24 -25.06
N ASN A 72 7.17 19.43 -26.34
CA ASN A 72 7.30 18.42 -27.38
C ASN A 72 8.76 18.23 -27.81
N GLN A 73 9.74 18.57 -26.97
CA GLN A 73 11.17 18.49 -27.27
C GLN A 73 11.91 17.80 -26.13
N CYS A 74 12.91 17.00 -26.49
CA CYS A 74 13.74 16.32 -25.51
C CYS A 74 14.53 17.34 -24.67
N VAL A 75 14.50 17.25 -23.35
CA VAL A 75 15.26 18.14 -22.46
C VAL A 75 16.77 18.06 -22.67
N ASN A 76 17.28 16.95 -23.20
CA ASN A 76 18.72 16.73 -23.38
C ASN A 76 19.22 17.00 -24.81
N CYS A 77 18.53 16.50 -25.83
CA CYS A 77 18.96 16.70 -27.23
C CYS A 77 18.13 17.75 -27.98
N HIS A 78 17.06 18.25 -27.39
CA HIS A 78 16.13 19.24 -27.98
C HIS A 78 15.42 18.79 -29.27
N GLU A 79 15.62 17.55 -29.71
CA GLU A 79 14.90 16.98 -30.84
C GLU A 79 13.39 16.91 -30.57
N PRO A 80 12.55 17.14 -31.59
CA PRO A 80 11.11 17.07 -31.45
C PRO A 80 10.69 15.63 -31.18
N MET A 81 9.80 15.48 -30.21
CA MET A 81 9.32 14.20 -29.73
C MET A 81 7.88 13.96 -30.17
N VAL A 82 7.62 12.73 -30.60
CA VAL A 82 6.25 12.24 -30.82
C VAL A 82 5.80 11.36 -29.64
N PRO A 83 4.48 11.26 -29.38
CA PRO A 83 3.93 10.30 -28.44
C PRO A 83 4.42 8.88 -28.73
N TRP A 84 4.46 8.03 -27.71
CA TRP A 84 4.90 6.65 -27.88
C TRP A 84 3.96 5.89 -28.84
N THR A 85 4.46 5.53 -30.01
CA THR A 85 3.75 4.69 -30.99
C THR A 85 4.54 3.43 -31.26
N ARG A 86 3.88 2.28 -31.44
CA ARG A 86 4.55 1.02 -31.83
C ARG A 86 4.99 0.99 -33.31
N GLY A 87 4.81 2.08 -34.06
CA GLY A 87 4.96 2.16 -35.52
C GLY A 87 6.11 3.04 -36.00
N LYS A 88 5.98 3.54 -37.24
CA LYS A 88 6.98 4.39 -37.92
C LYS A 88 7.05 5.77 -37.25
N VAL A 89 8.23 6.11 -36.73
CA VAL A 89 8.55 7.46 -36.27
C VAL A 89 8.91 8.29 -37.50
N PRO A 90 8.31 9.47 -37.71
CA PRO A 90 8.69 10.35 -38.82
C PRO A 90 10.19 10.68 -38.79
N MET A 91 10.80 10.83 -39.95
CA MET A 91 12.22 11.17 -40.04
C MET A 91 12.48 12.53 -39.38
N GLY A 92 13.49 12.60 -38.50
CA GLY A 92 13.82 13.80 -37.72
C GLY A 92 13.06 13.94 -36.39
N TYR A 93 12.21 12.98 -36.04
CA TYR A 93 11.55 12.92 -34.73
C TYR A 93 12.08 11.75 -33.91
N VAL A 94 11.93 11.88 -32.59
CA VAL A 94 12.25 10.81 -31.64
C VAL A 94 11.04 10.43 -30.80
N MET A 95 11.02 9.22 -30.26
CA MET A 95 9.92 8.79 -29.39
C MET A 95 10.06 9.37 -27.99
N HIS A 96 8.94 9.85 -27.44
CA HIS A 96 8.87 10.27 -26.04
C HIS A 96 9.08 9.06 -25.12
N TYR A 97 10.03 9.15 -24.20
CA TYR A 97 10.22 8.18 -23.12
C TYR A 97 9.49 8.61 -21.85
N ALA A 98 10.16 9.33 -20.95
CA ALA A 98 9.60 9.78 -19.66
C ALA A 98 10.18 11.13 -19.27
N ARG A 99 9.37 11.98 -18.61
CA ARG A 99 9.77 13.30 -18.08
C ARG A 99 10.50 14.18 -19.11
N ASN A 100 9.98 14.23 -20.34
CA ASN A 100 10.51 14.99 -21.46
C ASN A 100 11.89 14.53 -21.95
N PHE A 101 12.27 13.26 -21.74
CA PHE A 101 13.43 12.67 -22.40
C PHE A 101 12.98 11.78 -23.56
N CYS A 102 13.76 11.76 -24.64
CA CYS A 102 13.55 10.82 -25.75
C CYS A 102 14.19 9.46 -25.46
N THR A 103 13.85 8.45 -26.28
CA THR A 103 14.41 7.09 -26.18
C THR A 103 15.92 7.03 -26.32
N ASN A 104 16.52 7.93 -27.10
CA ASN A 104 17.96 7.98 -27.35
C ASN A 104 18.73 8.59 -26.16
N CYS A 105 18.09 9.46 -25.38
CA CYS A 105 18.68 10.13 -24.22
C CYS A 105 18.45 9.38 -22.89
N ARG A 106 18.27 8.06 -22.92
CA ARG A 106 18.01 7.25 -21.72
C ARG A 106 19.10 7.38 -20.65
N ILE A 107 20.36 7.53 -21.06
CA ILE A 107 21.48 7.73 -20.12
C ILE A 107 21.36 9.09 -19.40
N ALA A 108 21.01 10.16 -20.11
CA ALA A 108 20.80 11.48 -19.53
C ALA A 108 19.60 11.46 -18.55
N TYR A 109 18.51 10.78 -18.93
CA TYR A 109 17.38 10.53 -18.03
C TYR A 109 17.82 9.84 -16.72
N LEU A 110 18.60 8.75 -16.80
CA LEU A 110 19.08 8.04 -15.62
C LEU A 110 19.98 8.92 -14.74
N LYS A 111 20.82 9.78 -15.33
CA LYS A 111 21.62 10.76 -14.59
C LYS A 111 20.75 11.80 -13.89
N ALA A 112 19.74 12.34 -14.58
CA ALA A 112 18.79 13.29 -14.00
C ALA A 112 17.99 12.66 -12.84
N MET A 113 17.58 11.40 -12.97
CA MET A 113 16.89 10.65 -11.92
C MET A 113 17.77 10.42 -10.69
N LYS A 114 19.05 10.04 -10.87
CA LYS A 114 20.00 9.91 -9.75
C LYS A 114 20.18 11.23 -8.98
N GLY A 115 20.15 12.37 -9.67
CA GLY A 115 20.18 13.68 -9.04
C GLY A 115 18.90 14.00 -8.25
N GLN A 116 17.73 13.59 -8.75
CA GLN A 116 16.47 13.79 -8.07
C GLN A 116 16.22 12.82 -6.90
N GLU A 117 16.71 11.58 -6.98
CA GLU A 117 16.60 10.62 -5.87
C GLU A 117 17.34 11.15 -4.64
N LYS A 118 18.52 11.76 -4.83
CA LYS A 118 19.27 12.50 -3.80
C LYS A 118 18.52 13.72 -3.27
N ARG A 119 17.66 14.37 -4.07
CA ARG A 119 16.81 15.50 -3.64
C ARG A 119 15.52 15.04 -2.93
N SER A 120 14.88 13.96 -3.38
CA SER A 120 13.64 13.46 -2.80
C SER A 120 13.88 12.77 -1.46
N THR A 121 14.98 12.00 -1.36
CA THR A 121 15.45 11.49 -0.07
C THR A 121 15.84 12.64 0.84
N ASN A 122 16.57 13.65 0.36
CA ASN A 122 16.89 14.83 1.18
C ASN A 122 15.71 15.75 1.53
N ARG A 123 14.53 15.66 0.88
CA ARG A 123 13.45 16.61 1.19
C ARG A 123 12.72 16.22 2.48
N THR A 124 12.52 14.92 2.72
CA THR A 124 11.84 14.39 3.90
C THR A 124 12.73 13.55 4.80
N LEU A 125 13.90 13.10 4.35
CA LEU A 125 14.82 12.26 5.10
C LEU A 125 16.24 12.86 5.17
N VAL A 126 16.86 12.92 6.35
CA VAL A 126 18.31 13.14 6.49
C VAL A 126 18.92 11.80 6.83
N ASN A 127 19.87 11.32 6.03
CA ASN A 127 20.49 9.98 6.19
C ASN A 127 19.46 8.83 6.25
N GLY A 128 18.41 8.88 5.42
CA GLY A 128 17.37 7.85 5.36
C GLY A 128 16.35 7.89 6.51
N ARG A 129 16.34 8.95 7.33
CA ARG A 129 15.43 9.09 8.48
C ARG A 129 14.60 10.37 8.41
N PRO A 130 13.31 10.35 8.81
CA PRO A 130 12.42 11.50 8.70
C PRO A 130 12.98 12.74 9.41
N LYS A 131 12.90 13.89 8.75
CA LYS A 131 13.34 15.19 9.30
C LYS A 131 12.52 15.63 10.51
N ASN A 132 11.27 15.21 10.56
CA ASN A 132 10.33 15.62 11.58
C ASN A 132 9.79 14.39 12.29
N CYS A 133 9.55 14.51 13.60
CA CYS A 133 8.95 13.45 14.38
C CYS A 133 7.58 13.08 13.79
N ARG A 134 7.34 11.80 13.50
CA ARG A 134 6.05 11.34 12.94
C ARG A 134 4.84 11.64 13.82
N LYS A 135 5.05 11.92 15.11
CA LYS A 135 3.98 12.19 16.08
C LYS A 135 3.72 13.67 16.31
N CYS A 136 4.75 14.43 16.68
CA CYS A 136 4.61 15.84 17.03
C CYS A 136 5.09 16.80 15.94
N GLN A 137 5.58 16.27 14.81
CA GLN A 137 6.11 17.03 13.66
C GLN A 137 7.26 18.01 13.97
N ARG A 138 7.82 18.00 15.18
CA ARG A 138 9.00 18.79 15.53
C ARG A 138 10.23 18.36 14.72
N PRO A 139 11.11 19.30 14.32
CA PRO A 139 12.35 18.99 13.61
C PRO A 139 13.27 18.13 14.48
N MET A 140 13.86 17.10 13.88
CA MET A 140 14.73 16.14 14.54
C MET A 140 16.18 16.35 14.12
N VAL A 141 17.10 16.36 15.09
CA VAL A 141 18.54 16.42 14.83
C VAL A 141 19.15 15.01 14.70
N PRO A 142 20.21 14.84 13.88
CA PRO A 142 20.91 13.57 13.78
C PRO A 142 21.46 13.08 15.12
N ILE A 143 21.52 11.76 15.29
CA ILE A 143 22.11 11.13 16.48
C ILE A 143 23.56 11.60 16.62
N GLY A 144 23.92 12.17 17.78
CA GLY A 144 25.25 12.72 18.06
C GLY A 144 25.34 14.25 18.06
N HIS A 145 24.33 14.96 17.54
CA HIS A 145 24.28 16.42 17.61
C HIS A 145 23.48 16.91 18.84
N ARG A 146 23.90 18.04 19.42
CA ARG A 146 23.11 18.75 20.45
C ARG A 146 21.91 19.42 19.77
N PRO A 147 20.66 19.15 20.20
CA PRO A 147 19.49 19.85 19.67
C PRO A 147 19.53 21.33 20.03
N GLY A 148 19.20 22.21 19.07
CA GLY A 148 18.94 23.63 19.34
C GLY A 148 17.59 23.86 20.02
N GLN A 149 17.26 25.12 20.29
CA GLN A 149 15.93 25.49 20.80
C GLN A 149 14.84 25.06 19.80
N GLY A 150 13.93 24.18 20.24
CA GLY A 150 12.81 23.69 19.44
C GLY A 150 13.07 22.39 18.66
N GLU A 151 14.32 21.92 18.61
CA GLU A 151 14.69 20.65 17.99
C GLU A 151 14.65 19.49 19.01
N VAL A 152 14.45 18.27 18.52
CA VAL A 152 14.38 17.08 19.36
C VAL A 152 15.30 15.97 18.84
N LYS A 153 15.83 15.14 19.73
CA LYS A 153 16.73 14.04 19.34
C LYS A 153 15.98 12.93 18.62
N HIS A 154 16.65 12.35 17.62
CA HIS A 154 16.13 11.24 16.83
C HIS A 154 16.22 9.90 17.58
N LEU A 155 15.10 9.17 17.71
CA LEU A 155 15.11 7.75 18.10
C LEU A 155 14.88 6.83 16.89
N ARG A 156 15.24 5.55 17.01
CA ARG A 156 15.02 4.55 15.96
C ARG A 156 13.51 4.51 15.62
N GLY A 157 13.15 4.56 14.33
CA GLY A 157 11.75 4.52 13.87
C GLY A 157 11.09 5.87 13.54
N GLY A 158 11.81 6.99 13.60
CA GLY A 158 11.29 8.29 13.14
C GLY A 158 10.34 8.98 14.14
N VAL A 159 10.49 8.67 15.42
CA VAL A 159 9.80 9.31 16.54
C VAL A 159 10.86 10.01 17.40
N CYS A 160 10.55 11.17 17.96
CA CYS A 160 11.47 11.86 18.85
C CYS A 160 11.48 11.25 20.26
N GLU A 161 12.55 11.50 21.00
CA GLU A 161 12.73 11.04 22.39
C GLU A 161 11.53 11.31 23.29
N THR A 162 11.00 12.54 23.23
CA THR A 162 9.82 12.96 24.01
C THR A 162 8.56 12.15 23.65
N CYS A 163 8.34 11.87 22.37
CA CYS A 163 7.15 11.15 21.90
C CYS A 163 7.25 9.63 22.10
N ALA A 164 8.47 9.09 22.17
CA ALA A 164 8.70 7.69 22.49
C ALA A 164 8.46 7.42 23.98
N ASN A 165 8.94 8.31 24.85
CA ASN A 165 8.85 8.17 26.31
C ASN A 165 7.53 8.70 26.90
N ALA A 166 6.63 9.25 26.07
CA ALA A 166 5.33 9.73 26.56
C ALA A 166 4.47 8.55 27.08
N PRO A 167 3.96 8.62 28.33
CA PRO A 167 3.11 7.58 28.90
C PRO A 167 1.85 7.38 28.04
N ARG A 168 1.36 6.14 27.96
CA ARG A 168 0.20 5.77 27.11
C ARG A 168 -1.01 6.68 27.31
N SER A 169 -1.25 7.18 28.53
CA SER A 169 -2.35 8.10 28.86
C SER A 169 -2.23 9.50 28.25
N LYS A 170 -1.02 9.94 27.86
CA LYS A 170 -0.78 11.25 27.20
C LYS A 170 -0.69 11.14 25.67
N ARG A 171 -0.66 9.93 25.11
CA ARG A 171 -0.53 9.71 23.65
C ARG A 171 -1.74 10.19 22.84
N LEU A 172 -2.91 10.31 23.45
CA LEU A 172 -4.15 10.76 22.81
C LEU A 172 -4.35 12.28 22.83
N LYS A 173 -3.53 13.05 23.57
CA LYS A 173 -3.72 14.50 23.76
C LYS A 173 -2.75 15.41 22.98
N LEU A 174 -1.90 14.85 22.12
CA LEU A 174 -0.83 15.60 21.41
C LEU A 174 -1.06 15.74 19.89
N LEU A 175 -2.28 15.52 19.41
CA LEU A 175 -2.63 15.98 18.07
C LEU A 175 -2.67 17.52 18.10
N PRO A 176 -2.07 18.23 17.13
CA PRO A 176 -2.23 19.67 17.01
C PRO A 176 -3.72 19.96 16.85
N THR A 177 -4.30 20.69 17.80
CA THR A 177 -5.63 21.27 17.63
C THR A 177 -5.58 22.21 16.43
N PRO A 178 -6.44 22.03 15.42
CA PRO A 178 -6.57 23.04 14.36
C PRO A 178 -6.94 24.39 15.00
N PRO A 179 -6.54 25.54 14.41
CA PRO A 179 -7.00 26.83 14.86
C PRO A 179 -8.53 26.87 14.78
N VAL A 180 -9.18 26.91 15.93
CA VAL A 180 -10.64 26.99 16.04
C VAL A 180 -11.05 28.38 15.58
N SER A 181 -11.75 28.44 14.45
CA SER A 181 -12.57 29.59 14.07
C SER A 181 -13.74 29.65 15.04
N GLU A 182 -13.92 30.79 15.71
CA GLU A 182 -15.06 31.05 16.60
C GLU A 182 -16.37 30.88 15.83
N PRO A 183 -17.33 30.06 16.32
CA PRO A 183 -18.68 30.04 15.77
C PRO A 183 -19.51 31.22 16.31
N PRO A 184 -20.48 31.71 15.54
CA PRO A 184 -21.42 32.72 16.01
C PRO A 184 -22.37 32.12 17.05
N VAL A 185 -22.68 32.95 18.05
CA VAL A 185 -23.61 32.69 19.15
C VAL A 185 -24.99 32.32 18.60
N SER A 186 -25.55 31.20 19.06
CA SER A 186 -26.95 30.83 18.84
C SER A 186 -27.53 30.18 20.10
N GLU A 187 -28.63 30.79 20.54
CA GLU A 187 -29.70 30.41 21.49
C GLU A 187 -29.64 29.09 22.29
N PRO A 188 -30.05 29.11 23.58
CA PRO A 188 -30.14 27.92 24.41
C PRO A 188 -31.41 27.12 24.13
N LEU A 189 -31.27 25.89 23.63
CA LEU A 189 -32.33 24.88 23.67
C LEU A 189 -32.41 24.19 25.03
N ALA A 190 -33.64 23.97 25.48
CA ALA A 190 -34.03 23.36 26.75
C ALA A 190 -33.50 21.92 26.96
N PRO A 191 -33.29 21.50 28.22
CA PRO A 191 -32.83 20.14 28.53
C PRO A 191 -33.92 19.09 28.28
N PRO A 192 -33.58 17.89 27.77
CA PRO A 192 -34.52 16.78 27.67
C PRO A 192 -34.79 16.14 29.03
N ALA A 193 -36.03 15.67 29.21
CA ALA A 193 -36.55 15.03 30.41
C ALA A 193 -35.79 13.75 30.80
N PRO A 194 -35.69 13.43 32.11
CA PRO A 194 -34.98 12.25 32.58
C PRO A 194 -35.75 10.95 32.28
N ALA A 195 -35.06 10.00 31.64
CA ALA A 195 -35.55 8.65 31.42
C ALA A 195 -35.61 7.88 32.76
N ILE A 196 -36.81 7.43 33.10
CA ILE A 196 -37.11 6.57 34.24
C ILE A 196 -36.60 5.16 33.91
N PHE A 197 -35.50 4.74 34.53
CA PHE A 197 -35.06 3.34 34.51
C PHE A 197 -35.68 2.59 35.70
N PRO A 198 -36.26 1.39 35.51
CA PRO A 198 -36.74 0.57 36.61
C PRO A 198 -35.56 0.02 37.41
N THR A 199 -35.40 0.51 38.62
CA THR A 199 -34.47 0.01 39.64
C THR A 199 -34.98 -1.33 40.18
N SER A 200 -34.49 -2.45 39.63
CA SER A 200 -34.57 -3.73 40.30
C SER A 200 -33.53 -3.76 41.42
N GLU A 201 -33.99 -3.68 42.67
CA GLU A 201 -33.16 -3.75 43.87
C GLU A 201 -32.37 -5.07 43.90
N PRO A 202 -31.03 -5.03 44.04
CA PRO A 202 -30.26 -6.24 44.27
C PRO A 202 -30.54 -6.80 45.67
N PRO A 203 -30.64 -8.13 45.83
CA PRO A 203 -30.95 -8.76 47.11
C PRO A 203 -29.87 -8.44 48.15
N THR A 204 -30.31 -7.80 49.24
CA THR A 204 -29.52 -7.46 50.42
C THR A 204 -29.11 -8.74 51.16
N ARG A 205 -28.00 -9.37 50.72
CA ARG A 205 -27.30 -10.37 51.53
C ARG A 205 -26.59 -9.65 52.67
N GLN A 206 -27.26 -9.56 53.82
CA GLN A 206 -26.65 -9.26 55.11
C GLN A 206 -25.75 -10.44 55.49
N ALA A 207 -24.53 -10.46 54.99
CA ALA A 207 -23.47 -11.31 55.51
C ALA A 207 -22.62 -10.44 56.44
N ASP A 208 -22.58 -10.80 57.72
CA ASP A 208 -21.69 -10.22 58.74
C ASP A 208 -20.22 -10.46 58.36
N THR A 209 -19.70 -9.70 57.41
CA THR A 209 -18.28 -9.67 57.10
C THR A 209 -17.62 -8.74 58.09
N LYS A 210 -17.08 -9.30 59.17
CA LYS A 210 -16.13 -8.60 60.05
C LYS A 210 -15.06 -7.95 59.17
N GLU A 211 -14.91 -6.63 59.27
CA GLU A 211 -13.91 -5.91 58.49
C GLU A 211 -12.52 -6.51 58.73
N PRO A 212 -11.73 -6.74 57.66
CA PRO A 212 -10.39 -7.25 57.81
C PRO A 212 -9.54 -6.25 58.58
N THR A 213 -8.82 -6.76 59.57
CA THR A 213 -7.86 -5.95 60.34
C THR A 213 -6.80 -5.33 59.42
N VAL A 214 -6.22 -4.20 59.82
CA VAL A 214 -5.16 -3.50 59.05
C VAL A 214 -4.03 -4.45 58.65
N LYS A 215 -3.67 -5.40 59.53
CA LYS A 215 -2.67 -6.43 59.27
C LYS A 215 -3.07 -7.35 58.10
N GLN A 216 -4.30 -7.86 58.09
CA GLN A 216 -4.79 -8.70 57.00
C GLN A 216 -4.80 -7.97 55.64
N ARG A 217 -5.06 -6.65 55.65
CA ARG A 217 -4.98 -5.82 54.44
C ARG A 217 -3.55 -5.66 53.94
N LEU A 218 -2.58 -5.48 54.85
CA LEU A 218 -1.16 -5.40 54.50
C LEU A 218 -0.65 -6.74 53.94
N ASP A 219 -0.96 -7.86 54.60
CA ASP A 219 -0.57 -9.20 54.15
C ASP A 219 -1.14 -9.51 52.75
N SER A 220 -2.39 -9.10 52.49
CA SER A 220 -3.03 -9.26 51.17
C SER A 220 -2.35 -8.40 50.09
N LEU A 221 -1.93 -7.18 50.43
CA LEU A 221 -1.20 -6.31 49.51
C LEU A 221 0.20 -6.86 49.20
N GLU A 222 0.90 -7.38 50.21
CA GLU A 222 2.20 -8.04 50.01
C GLU A 222 2.07 -9.27 49.11
N GLN A 223 1.04 -10.09 49.30
CA GLN A 223 0.77 -11.24 48.45
C GLN A 223 0.45 -10.81 47.01
N ALA A 224 -0.37 -9.76 46.83
CA ALA A 224 -0.67 -9.22 45.50
C ALA A 224 0.58 -8.67 44.81
N LEU A 225 1.49 -8.01 45.55
CA LEU A 225 2.76 -7.54 45.02
C LEU A 225 3.65 -8.70 44.56
N ARG A 226 3.73 -9.79 45.34
CA ARG A 226 4.47 -11.00 44.95
C ARG A 226 3.90 -11.62 43.67
N GLN A 227 2.58 -11.76 43.59
CA GLN A 227 1.90 -12.25 42.38
C GLN A 227 2.17 -11.35 41.17
N HIS A 228 2.18 -10.03 41.36
CA HIS A 228 2.51 -9.09 40.28
C HIS A 228 3.96 -9.23 39.81
N LEU A 229 4.92 -9.45 40.72
CA LEU A 229 6.32 -9.70 40.36
C LEU A 229 6.47 -11.00 39.57
N GLU A 230 5.80 -12.08 39.99
CA GLU A 230 5.77 -13.35 39.23
C GLU A 230 5.21 -13.15 37.81
N VAL A 231 4.15 -12.36 37.64
CA VAL A 231 3.61 -12.03 36.32
C VAL A 231 4.63 -11.26 35.48
N LEU A 232 5.39 -10.33 36.06
CA LEU A 232 6.44 -9.62 35.32
C LEU A 232 7.55 -10.56 34.83
N ASP A 233 7.99 -11.51 35.67
CA ASP A 233 8.98 -12.51 35.28
C ASP A 233 8.47 -13.38 34.11
N THR A 234 7.19 -13.74 34.10
CA THR A 234 6.60 -14.48 32.96
C THR A 234 6.55 -13.66 31.67
N ILE A 235 6.32 -12.34 31.77
CA ILE A 235 6.32 -11.44 30.62
C ILE A 235 7.74 -11.35 30.03
N GLU A 236 8.76 -11.19 30.87
CA GLU A 236 10.16 -11.15 30.43
C GLU A 236 10.57 -12.45 29.73
N ALA A 237 10.15 -13.60 30.26
CA ALA A 237 10.39 -14.91 29.64
C ALA A 237 9.71 -15.02 28.25
N LEU A 238 8.47 -14.56 28.11
CA LEU A 238 7.76 -14.57 26.82
C LEU A 238 8.38 -13.62 25.80
N GLU A 239 8.83 -12.44 26.22
CA GLU A 239 9.57 -11.53 25.35
C GLU A 239 10.85 -12.17 24.82
N GLN A 240 11.57 -12.88 25.68
CA GLN A 240 12.78 -13.58 25.27
C GLN A 240 12.48 -14.69 24.26
N GLN A 241 11.44 -15.50 24.49
CA GLN A 241 10.99 -16.51 23.53
C GLN A 241 10.62 -15.91 22.16
N LEU A 242 9.99 -14.73 22.14
CA LEU A 242 9.66 -14.05 20.88
C LEU A 242 10.92 -13.53 20.16
N ARG A 243 11.91 -13.02 20.91
CA ARG A 243 13.21 -12.60 20.35
C ARG A 243 13.91 -13.79 19.69
N ASP A 244 14.00 -14.92 20.38
CA ASP A 244 14.66 -16.12 19.87
C ASP A 244 13.93 -16.69 18.62
N ARG A 245 12.59 -16.68 18.61
CA ARG A 245 11.81 -17.10 17.43
C ARG A 245 12.01 -16.19 16.23
N LEU A 246 12.12 -14.88 16.43
CA LEU A 246 12.42 -13.94 15.35
C LEU A 246 13.81 -14.19 14.78
N GLU A 247 14.81 -14.41 15.63
CA GLU A 247 16.17 -14.76 15.19
C GLU A 247 16.19 -16.06 14.37
N GLN A 248 15.46 -17.10 14.80
CA GLN A 248 15.32 -18.34 14.02
C GLN A 248 14.66 -18.09 12.65
N ILE A 249 13.65 -17.23 12.57
CA ILE A 249 13.01 -16.86 11.30
C ILE A 249 14.01 -16.11 10.42
N GLU A 250 14.78 -15.16 10.98
CA GLU A 250 15.81 -14.42 10.26
C GLU A 250 16.92 -15.33 9.75
N GLN A 251 17.37 -16.32 10.53
CA GLN A 251 18.36 -17.31 10.08
C GLN A 251 17.81 -18.19 8.93
N ARG A 252 16.54 -18.60 9.01
CA ARG A 252 15.87 -19.37 7.95
C ARG A 252 15.65 -18.55 6.68
N LEU A 253 15.32 -17.28 6.81
CA LEU A 253 15.17 -16.37 5.67
C LEU A 253 16.54 -15.97 5.11
N GLY A 254 17.55 -15.76 5.95
CA GLY A 254 18.92 -15.43 5.54
C GLY A 254 19.59 -16.57 4.76
N THR A 255 19.27 -17.82 5.08
CA THR A 255 19.71 -18.99 4.30
C THR A 255 18.95 -19.15 2.99
N HIS A 256 17.65 -18.81 2.95
CA HIS A 256 16.82 -18.87 1.74
C HIS A 256 17.00 -17.64 0.82
N ILE A 257 17.47 -16.52 1.36
CA ILE A 257 17.75 -15.24 0.69
C ILE A 257 19.26 -14.96 0.71
N GLN A 258 20.12 -15.97 0.90
CA GLN A 258 21.40 -15.86 0.21
C GLN A 258 21.00 -15.75 -1.25
N PRO A 259 21.21 -14.60 -1.93
CA PRO A 259 21.07 -14.59 -3.37
C PRO A 259 21.94 -15.76 -3.80
N ALA A 260 21.45 -16.62 -4.68
CA ALA A 260 22.34 -17.52 -5.38
C ALA A 260 23.46 -16.63 -5.90
N GLY A 261 24.60 -16.63 -5.18
CA GLY A 261 25.78 -15.84 -5.44
C GLY A 261 26.49 -16.40 -6.65
N GLY A 262 25.72 -16.93 -7.61
CA GLY A 262 26.00 -16.75 -9.00
C GLY A 262 26.27 -15.26 -9.16
N ALA A 263 27.55 -14.94 -9.11
CA ALA A 263 28.20 -14.26 -10.19
C ALA A 263 27.14 -13.91 -11.24
N LYS A 264 26.85 -12.62 -11.38
CA LYS A 264 26.60 -12.12 -12.73
C LYS A 264 27.83 -12.55 -13.50
N ARG A 265 27.86 -13.81 -13.96
CA ARG A 265 28.64 -14.22 -15.11
C ARG A 265 28.18 -13.15 -16.08
N LYS A 266 29.09 -12.21 -16.37
CA LYS A 266 28.94 -11.37 -17.56
C LYS A 266 28.35 -12.31 -18.60
N PRO A 267 27.28 -11.96 -19.32
CA PRO A 267 26.94 -12.73 -20.51
C PRO A 267 28.26 -12.76 -21.28
N THR A 268 28.96 -13.89 -21.20
CA THR A 268 30.19 -14.10 -21.93
C THR A 268 29.62 -14.08 -23.33
N SER A 269 29.88 -12.98 -24.02
CA SER A 269 29.56 -12.80 -25.43
C SER A 269 30.27 -13.84 -26.29
N GLU A 270 31.04 -14.73 -25.69
CA GLU A 270 31.44 -16.02 -26.21
C GLU A 270 30.24 -16.98 -26.18
N ARG A 271 29.49 -16.98 -27.28
CA ARG A 271 29.10 -18.20 -28.00
C ARG A 271 28.95 -19.41 -27.05
N THR A 272 27.82 -19.51 -26.35
CA THR A 272 27.39 -20.82 -25.83
C THR A 272 27.30 -21.71 -27.06
N ASP A 273 28.22 -22.65 -27.16
CA ASP A 273 28.22 -23.67 -28.20
C ASP A 273 26.78 -24.21 -28.31
N GLU A 274 26.20 -24.22 -29.52
CA GLU A 274 24.82 -24.71 -29.71
C GLU A 274 24.69 -26.13 -29.10
N ASP A 275 25.77 -26.90 -29.16
CA ASP A 275 25.94 -28.19 -28.49
C ASP A 275 25.73 -28.14 -26.97
N GLN A 276 26.23 -27.13 -26.27
CA GLN A 276 26.02 -26.98 -24.83
C GLN A 276 24.56 -26.61 -24.52
N LEU A 277 23.95 -25.76 -25.35
CA LEU A 277 22.53 -25.41 -25.23
C LEU A 277 21.65 -26.63 -25.49
N GLU A 278 21.99 -27.43 -26.50
CA GLU A 278 21.29 -28.66 -26.84
C GLU A 278 21.42 -29.71 -25.74
N ARG A 279 22.62 -29.96 -25.22
CA ARG A 279 22.84 -30.84 -24.05
C ARG A 279 22.01 -30.41 -22.85
N ARG A 280 21.92 -29.11 -22.58
CA ARG A 280 21.10 -28.57 -21.48
C ARG A 280 19.60 -28.81 -21.71
N ARG A 281 19.11 -28.56 -22.93
CA ARG A 281 17.71 -28.83 -23.32
C ARG A 281 17.41 -30.33 -23.27
N ALA A 282 18.33 -31.18 -23.71
CA ALA A 282 18.21 -32.64 -23.63
C ALA A 282 18.11 -33.12 -22.18
N ALA A 283 19.01 -32.66 -21.31
CA ALA A 283 18.98 -32.98 -19.89
C ALA A 283 17.69 -32.48 -19.19
N GLU A 284 17.15 -31.33 -19.60
CA GLU A 284 15.87 -30.83 -19.10
C GLU A 284 14.68 -31.68 -19.56
N ARG A 285 14.67 -32.10 -20.83
CA ARG A 285 13.66 -33.04 -21.37
C ARG A 285 13.70 -34.36 -20.61
N GLU A 286 14.89 -34.89 -20.34
CA GLU A 286 15.08 -36.14 -19.59
C GLU A 286 14.60 -36.00 -18.13
N ARG A 287 14.99 -34.94 -17.42
CA ARG A 287 14.47 -34.67 -16.06
C ARG A 287 12.95 -34.54 -16.05
N ARG A 288 12.37 -33.87 -17.05
CA ARG A 288 10.92 -33.76 -17.18
C ARG A 288 10.27 -35.12 -17.44
N ARG A 289 10.87 -35.96 -18.27
CA ARG A 289 10.40 -37.33 -18.54
C ARG A 289 10.41 -38.16 -17.27
N ARG A 290 11.54 -38.24 -16.55
CA ARG A 290 11.65 -38.99 -15.29
C ARG A 290 10.63 -38.55 -14.24
N ARG A 291 10.38 -37.24 -14.13
CA ARG A 291 9.35 -36.69 -13.21
C ARG A 291 7.92 -37.09 -13.61
N ILE A 292 7.62 -37.19 -14.91
CA ILE A 292 6.30 -37.62 -15.39
C ILE A 292 6.13 -39.14 -15.22
N GLU A 293 7.20 -39.91 -15.43
CA GLU A 293 7.18 -41.37 -15.25
C GLU A 293 7.05 -41.77 -13.77
N ALA A 294 7.63 -41.00 -12.85
CA ALA A 294 7.50 -41.20 -11.40
C ALA A 294 6.22 -40.57 -10.80
N GLU A 295 5.35 -39.95 -11.61
CA GLU A 295 4.15 -39.27 -11.14
C GLU A 295 3.08 -40.27 -10.70
N THR A 296 2.55 -40.13 -9.48
CA THR A 296 1.43 -40.97 -9.03
C THR A 296 0.15 -40.64 -9.82
N PRO A 297 -0.85 -41.54 -9.91
CA PRO A 297 -2.11 -41.27 -10.59
C PRO A 297 -2.79 -39.98 -10.10
N GLU A 298 -2.83 -39.75 -8.78
CA GLU A 298 -3.41 -38.53 -8.19
C GLU A 298 -2.64 -37.26 -8.57
N GLN A 299 -1.30 -37.32 -8.55
CA GLN A 299 -0.46 -36.19 -8.98
C GLN A 299 -0.68 -35.88 -10.46
N ARG A 300 -0.80 -36.92 -11.29
CA ARG A 300 -1.09 -36.81 -12.72
C ARG A 300 -2.44 -36.16 -12.97
N GLU A 301 -3.48 -36.57 -12.24
CA GLU A 301 -4.80 -35.94 -12.32
C GLU A 301 -4.76 -34.47 -11.92
N ARG A 302 -4.07 -34.14 -10.83
CA ARG A 302 -3.91 -32.75 -10.38
C ARG A 302 -3.18 -31.90 -11.41
N ARG A 303 -2.12 -32.43 -12.03
CA ARG A 303 -1.38 -31.74 -13.10
C ARG A 303 -2.27 -31.52 -14.33
N LEU A 304 -3.00 -32.54 -14.78
CA LEU A 304 -3.91 -32.43 -15.92
C LEU A 304 -5.09 -31.50 -15.62
N ALA A 305 -5.62 -31.49 -14.40
CA ALA A 305 -6.67 -30.57 -13.98
C ALA A 305 -6.21 -29.11 -14.07
N LYS A 306 -5.01 -28.81 -13.55
CA LYS A 306 -4.39 -27.48 -13.66
C LYS A 306 -4.11 -27.07 -15.11
N GLU A 307 -3.73 -28.03 -15.96
CA GLU A 307 -3.52 -27.79 -17.38
C GLU A 307 -4.83 -27.47 -18.12
N ARG A 308 -5.92 -28.19 -17.81
CA ARG A 308 -7.27 -27.92 -18.32
C ARG A 308 -7.76 -26.54 -17.90
N GLU A 309 -7.57 -26.17 -16.63
CA GLU A 309 -7.94 -24.86 -16.10
C GLU A 309 -7.19 -23.72 -16.82
N ARG A 310 -5.85 -23.83 -16.94
CA ARG A 310 -5.03 -22.85 -17.69
C ARG A 310 -5.45 -22.74 -19.15
N TYR A 311 -5.81 -23.86 -19.77
CA TYR A 311 -6.32 -23.87 -21.13
C TYR A 311 -7.67 -23.15 -21.25
N GLN A 312 -8.61 -23.40 -20.34
CA GLN A 312 -9.89 -22.70 -20.30
C GLN A 312 -9.71 -21.19 -20.09
N GLN A 313 -8.85 -20.78 -19.15
CA GLN A 313 -8.54 -19.37 -18.92
C GLN A 313 -7.94 -18.70 -20.16
N ARG A 314 -6.97 -19.34 -20.83
CA ARG A 314 -6.39 -18.83 -22.08
C ARG A 314 -7.43 -18.69 -23.20
N LYS A 315 -8.37 -19.63 -23.28
CA LYS A 315 -9.43 -19.62 -24.30
C LYS A 315 -10.48 -18.55 -24.01
N ALA A 316 -10.81 -18.31 -22.74
CA ALA A 316 -11.73 -17.25 -22.32
C ALA A 316 -11.14 -15.86 -22.57
N ALA A 317 -9.82 -15.70 -22.40
CA ALA A 317 -9.10 -14.46 -22.68
C ALA A 317 -8.64 -14.31 -24.14
N GLU A 318 -9.02 -15.23 -25.04
CA GLU A 318 -8.61 -15.22 -26.44
C GLU A 318 -9.32 -14.10 -27.20
N THR A 319 -8.55 -13.24 -27.89
CA THR A 319 -9.12 -12.20 -28.76
C THR A 319 -9.79 -12.83 -29.99
N PRO A 320 -10.75 -12.15 -30.64
CA PRO A 320 -11.39 -12.64 -31.86
C PRO A 320 -10.38 -13.01 -32.97
N GLU A 321 -9.35 -12.18 -33.19
CA GLU A 321 -8.30 -12.43 -34.18
C GLU A 321 -7.50 -13.71 -33.89
N HIS A 322 -7.05 -13.89 -32.64
CA HIS A 322 -6.34 -15.12 -32.25
C HIS A 322 -7.23 -16.36 -32.33
N ARG A 323 -8.53 -16.21 -32.04
CA ARG A 323 -9.50 -17.29 -32.19
C ARG A 323 -9.63 -17.72 -33.65
N GLU A 324 -9.70 -16.79 -34.59
CA GLU A 324 -9.75 -17.08 -36.02
C GLU A 324 -8.48 -17.76 -36.50
N GLU A 325 -7.31 -17.25 -36.12
CA GLU A 325 -6.02 -17.85 -36.45
C GLU A 325 -5.91 -19.30 -35.95
N ARG A 326 -6.33 -19.55 -34.69
CA ARG A 326 -6.35 -20.90 -34.11
C ARG A 326 -7.30 -21.83 -34.87
N LEU A 327 -8.47 -21.35 -35.28
CA LEU A 327 -9.42 -22.13 -36.07
C LEU A 327 -8.89 -22.40 -37.50
N ALA A 328 -8.25 -21.43 -38.14
CA ALA A 328 -7.61 -21.58 -39.44
C ALA A 328 -6.51 -22.66 -39.40
N LYS A 329 -5.61 -22.59 -38.41
CA LYS A 329 -4.59 -23.62 -38.16
C LYS A 329 -5.19 -25.01 -37.94
N ARG A 330 -6.31 -25.10 -37.20
CA ARG A 330 -7.02 -26.38 -36.99
C ARG A 330 -7.62 -26.93 -38.28
N ARG A 331 -8.21 -26.06 -39.13
CA ARG A 331 -8.74 -26.45 -40.45
C ARG A 331 -7.62 -26.94 -41.37
N ALA A 332 -6.48 -26.23 -41.43
CA ALA A 332 -5.33 -26.63 -42.23
C ALA A 332 -4.76 -27.99 -41.83
N ARG A 333 -4.57 -28.24 -40.52
CA ARG A 333 -4.15 -29.56 -40.02
C ARG A 333 -5.12 -30.69 -40.38
N LYS A 334 -6.42 -30.41 -40.36
CA LYS A 334 -7.44 -31.40 -40.75
C LYS A 334 -7.37 -31.72 -42.24
N ARG A 335 -7.16 -30.70 -43.10
CA ARG A 335 -6.94 -30.91 -44.55
C ARG A 335 -5.70 -31.74 -44.82
N ALA A 336 -4.56 -31.33 -44.26
CA ALA A 336 -3.30 -32.06 -44.42
C ALA A 336 -3.38 -33.52 -43.94
N LYS A 337 -4.15 -33.81 -42.88
CA LYS A 337 -4.39 -35.18 -42.45
C LYS A 337 -5.22 -35.97 -43.47
N ASN A 338 -6.29 -35.36 -44.00
CA ASN A 338 -7.16 -36.00 -44.98
C ASN A 338 -6.51 -36.16 -46.37
N GLU A 339 -5.45 -35.41 -46.68
CA GLU A 339 -4.71 -35.47 -47.95
C GLU A 339 -3.48 -36.41 -47.87
N GLY A 340 -3.07 -36.81 -46.67
CA GLY A 340 -1.93 -37.70 -46.42
C GLY A 340 -2.30 -39.13 -46.00
N ASP A 341 -3.61 -39.42 -45.87
CA ASP A 341 -4.21 -40.75 -45.79
C ASP A 341 -4.81 -41.08 -47.17
#